data_AF-A0A1V5HDL3-F1
#
_entry.id   AF-A0A1V5HDL3-F1
#
_cell.length_a   1.000
_cell.length_b   1.000
_cell.length_c   1.000
_cell.angle_alpha   90.00
_cell.angle_beta   90.00
_cell.angle_gamma   90.00
#
_symmetry.space_group_name_H-M   'P 1'
#
loop_
_entity.id
_entity.type
_entity.pdbx_description
1 polymer ?
#
loop_
_entity_poly.entity_id
_entity_poly.type
_entity_poly.pdbx_seq_one_letter_code
_entity_poly.pdbx_strand_id
1 'polypeptide(L)'
;MKPNGGPLVTAVRALARALPLALLLAADARAGALPEPDTLVYGRIVNPSSGRDCLLTAGTLVWTLRPADAEGQALTFTAALEPLADGQYSYRLAIPHEALALGLAPAAGVVPLSADGASYRHAEITVNGHPATIVTPAATVLTVSQGTRAATRRIDLEVRYPLPDSDGDGLPDWFEDLMGFDKQTKDGAADADGDGASNFAEFIGGSDPRHDDRAPQLLTTEIRAYDGGVTTLRLSVADTDTAPAALVYTLVAAEAPLRLTRQEPSLGVEAAVLVEAPLAAGASFTQADILQGRVRVSVPPGFAGSAITVQLVVRDGTPEHPAAEGVVTVHVYRPELQPLQGWPAEWLSGYSGGVADLLAGTADVGPGERPSVVSYVACRWLGATVADAGGEAAALVLRAPTGGVALPEGMGYPATVDGHVLVAGDGDDTVLGGWGDDVLWGGAGNDTLTAWS
;
A
#
# COMPACT_ATOMS: atom_id res chain seq x y z
N MET A 1 56.41 30.84 71.45
CA MET A 1 56.60 29.42 71.06
C MET A 1 56.49 29.31 69.54
N LYS A 2 57.59 28.99 68.87
CA LYS A 2 57.63 28.39 67.52
C LYS A 2 57.46 26.86 67.68
N PRO A 3 57.38 26.03 66.61
CA PRO A 3 56.72 26.17 65.30
C PRO A 3 55.95 24.86 64.92
N ASN A 4 55.41 24.77 63.70
CA ASN A 4 55.38 23.60 62.77
C ASN A 4 54.15 23.73 61.87
N GLY A 5 54.18 23.71 60.53
CA GLY A 5 55.21 23.58 59.51
C GLY A 5 54.45 23.60 58.17
N GLY A 6 54.93 24.35 57.17
CA GLY A 6 54.32 24.42 55.82
C GLY A 6 54.59 23.16 54.98
N PRO A 7 54.53 23.20 53.62
CA PRO A 7 54.39 24.41 52.78
C PRO A 7 53.62 24.25 51.43
N LEU A 8 53.39 25.40 50.75
CA LEU A 8 53.32 25.64 49.27
C LEU A 8 52.24 24.88 48.46
N VAL A 9 51.41 25.51 47.61
CA VAL A 9 51.76 26.08 46.29
C VAL A 9 50.52 26.84 45.73
N THR A 10 50.71 28.13 45.40
CA THR A 10 50.18 28.92 44.26
C THR A 10 48.65 29.01 44.04
N ALA A 11 47.96 30.12 44.36
CA ALA A 11 47.74 31.35 43.56
C ALA A 11 47.11 31.07 42.16
N VAL A 12 46.03 31.70 41.68
CA VAL A 12 45.75 33.14 41.57
C VAL A 12 44.23 33.35 41.32
N ARG A 13 43.72 34.48 41.83
CA ARG A 13 42.38 35.08 41.64
C ARG A 13 41.87 35.08 40.18
N ALA A 14 40.62 34.68 40.01
CA ALA A 14 39.79 35.07 38.87
C ALA A 14 39.37 36.55 39.01
N LEU A 15 39.67 37.37 38.01
CA LEU A 15 39.05 38.68 37.81
C LEU A 15 38.58 38.79 36.37
N ALA A 16 37.31 39.16 36.22
CA ALA A 16 36.56 39.26 34.98
C ALA A 16 37.19 40.24 33.96
N ARG A 17 37.18 39.82 32.70
CA ARG A 17 37.16 40.74 31.55
C ARG A 17 36.15 40.21 30.53
N ALA A 18 35.06 40.95 30.37
CA ALA A 18 34.16 40.81 29.24
C ALA A 18 34.88 41.27 27.97
N LEU A 19 34.92 40.40 26.97
CA LEU A 19 35.35 40.70 25.61
C LEU A 19 34.15 40.43 24.70
N PRO A 20 33.70 41.36 23.84
CA PRO A 20 32.70 41.04 22.85
C PRO A 20 33.39 40.22 21.75
N LEU A 21 33.00 38.95 21.63
CA LEU A 21 33.41 38.10 20.52
C LEU A 21 32.60 38.53 19.29
N ALA A 22 33.19 39.38 18.45
CA ALA A 22 32.68 39.68 17.13
C ALA A 22 32.76 38.40 16.29
N LEU A 23 31.60 37.76 16.07
CA LEU A 23 31.45 36.67 15.13
C LEU A 23 31.57 37.27 13.72
N LEU A 24 32.73 37.13 13.07
CA LEU A 24 32.86 37.39 11.64
C LEU A 24 32.06 36.30 10.89
N LEU A 25 30.80 36.60 10.59
CA LEU A 25 30.09 35.98 9.48
C LEU A 25 30.77 36.45 8.19
N ALA A 26 31.68 35.64 7.65
CA ALA A 26 31.99 35.69 6.24
C ALA A 26 30.77 35.12 5.50
N ALA A 27 29.74 35.96 5.34
CA ALA A 27 28.66 35.69 4.40
C ALA A 27 29.26 35.85 3.00
N ASP A 28 29.57 34.73 2.35
CA ASP A 28 29.65 34.72 0.89
C ASP A 28 28.24 35.05 0.39
N ALA A 29 28.03 36.33 0.12
CA ALA A 29 26.80 36.85 -0.47
C ALA A 29 26.74 36.43 -1.94
N ARG A 30 26.42 35.15 -2.19
CA ARG A 30 25.60 34.76 -3.34
C ARG A 30 24.13 34.90 -2.93
N ALA A 31 23.73 36.14 -2.67
CA ALA A 31 22.35 36.48 -2.37
C ALA A 31 21.51 36.24 -3.64
N GLY A 32 20.66 35.22 -3.63
CA GLY A 32 19.71 35.02 -4.72
C GLY A 32 18.70 33.88 -4.55
N ALA A 33 18.99 32.90 -3.70
CA ALA A 33 18.06 31.84 -3.35
C ALA A 33 17.99 31.69 -1.83
N LEU A 34 16.78 31.62 -1.28
CA LEU A 34 16.57 31.27 0.12
C LEU A 34 16.34 29.75 0.18
N PRO A 35 17.24 28.98 0.82
CA PRO A 35 17.02 27.54 1.01
C PRO A 35 15.72 27.31 1.78
N GLU A 36 14.90 26.40 1.30
CA GLU A 36 13.64 26.00 1.91
C GLU A 36 13.72 24.54 2.36
N PRO A 37 12.93 24.11 3.36
CA PRO A 37 12.89 22.72 3.76
C PRO A 37 12.46 21.80 2.61
N ASP A 38 13.11 20.66 2.52
CA ASP A 38 12.85 19.65 1.50
C ASP A 38 11.42 19.12 1.55
N THR A 39 10.87 18.76 0.38
CA THR A 39 9.75 17.83 0.34
C THR A 39 10.30 16.41 0.51
N LEU A 40 9.77 15.66 1.47
CA LEU A 40 10.14 14.26 1.67
C LEU A 40 9.15 13.37 0.93
N VAL A 41 9.67 12.52 0.05
CA VAL A 41 8.92 11.42 -0.57
C VAL A 41 9.42 10.11 0.03
N TYR A 42 8.52 9.25 0.48
CA TYR A 42 8.86 7.96 1.06
C TYR A 42 7.84 6.91 0.61
N GLY A 43 8.15 5.64 0.75
CA GLY A 43 7.17 4.60 0.45
C GLY A 43 7.79 3.22 0.31
N ARG A 44 6.95 2.28 -0.12
CA ARG A 44 7.34 0.90 -0.43
C ARG A 44 7.79 0.79 -1.87
N ILE A 45 8.75 -0.09 -2.13
CA ILE A 45 9.08 -0.53 -3.48
C ILE A 45 8.82 -2.03 -3.52
N VAL A 46 7.79 -2.42 -4.24
CA VAL A 46 7.37 -3.82 -4.36
C VAL A 46 7.85 -4.40 -5.68
N ASN A 47 8.38 -5.63 -5.62
CA ASN A 47 8.63 -6.43 -6.80
C ASN A 47 7.76 -7.69 -6.76
N PRO A 48 6.77 -7.82 -7.66
CA PRO A 48 5.82 -8.93 -7.67
C PRO A 48 6.41 -10.24 -8.26
N SER A 49 7.72 -10.47 -8.16
CA SER A 49 8.45 -11.52 -8.92
C SER A 49 8.17 -12.98 -8.51
N SER A 50 7.14 -13.26 -7.70
CA SER A 50 6.83 -14.62 -7.23
C SER A 50 5.40 -14.78 -6.69
N GLY A 51 4.46 -13.91 -7.08
CA GLY A 51 3.06 -13.99 -6.61
C GLY A 51 2.79 -13.25 -5.29
N ARG A 52 3.78 -12.51 -4.76
CA ARG A 52 3.59 -11.51 -3.69
C ARG A 52 4.46 -10.29 -3.90
N ASP A 53 4.02 -9.18 -3.31
CA ASP A 53 4.78 -7.93 -3.17
C ASP A 53 6.02 -8.15 -2.29
N CYS A 54 7.18 -8.37 -2.92
CA CYS A 54 8.45 -8.41 -2.20
C CYS A 54 8.92 -6.97 -1.93
N LEU A 55 9.03 -6.57 -0.66
CA LEU A 55 9.52 -5.24 -0.32
C LEU A 55 11.04 -5.15 -0.51
N LEU A 56 11.47 -4.34 -1.48
CA LEU A 56 12.90 -4.12 -1.73
C LEU A 56 13.46 -3.10 -0.73
N THR A 57 14.45 -3.50 0.06
CA THR A 57 15.11 -2.64 1.07
C THR A 57 16.60 -2.42 0.81
N ALA A 58 17.10 -2.88 -0.34
CA ALA A 58 18.49 -2.69 -0.75
C ALA A 58 18.58 -2.32 -2.24
N GLY A 59 19.45 -1.36 -2.58
CA GLY A 59 19.63 -0.87 -3.94
C GLY A 59 19.68 0.64 -4.06
N THR A 60 19.45 1.15 -5.27
CA THR A 60 19.45 2.58 -5.58
C THR A 60 18.17 2.99 -6.32
N LEU A 61 17.50 4.02 -5.82
CA LEU A 61 16.38 4.71 -6.46
C LEU A 61 16.90 5.95 -7.18
N VAL A 62 16.54 6.11 -8.46
CA VAL A 62 16.77 7.32 -9.24
C VAL A 62 15.42 7.86 -9.70
N TRP A 63 15.14 9.13 -9.39
CA TRP A 63 13.86 9.76 -9.66
C TRP A 63 14.04 11.07 -10.43
N THR A 64 13.49 11.14 -11.62
CA THR A 64 13.52 12.32 -12.47
C THR A 64 12.16 13.00 -12.50
N LEU A 65 12.14 14.28 -12.11
CA LEU A 65 11.00 15.18 -12.22
C LEU A 65 11.15 16.10 -13.43
N ARG A 66 10.04 16.44 -14.07
CA ARG A 66 9.99 17.47 -15.12
C ARG A 66 8.87 18.46 -14.86
N PRO A 67 9.07 19.77 -15.11
CA PRO A 67 7.99 20.75 -15.06
C PRO A 67 6.83 20.33 -15.96
N ALA A 68 5.61 20.42 -15.44
CA ALA A 68 4.42 19.89 -16.10
C ALA A 68 3.93 20.79 -17.25
N ASP A 69 4.21 22.09 -17.17
CA ASP A 69 3.78 23.16 -18.08
C ASP A 69 4.85 23.57 -19.12
N ALA A 70 6.08 23.04 -19.05
CA ALA A 70 7.19 23.52 -19.86
C ALA A 70 8.20 22.44 -20.31
N GLU A 71 9.02 22.78 -21.29
CA GLU A 71 10.30 22.14 -21.65
C GLU A 71 11.42 22.48 -20.64
N GLY A 72 11.04 22.72 -19.38
CA GLY A 72 12.00 23.00 -18.33
C GLY A 72 12.93 21.81 -18.09
N GLN A 73 14.11 22.11 -17.56
CA GLN A 73 15.15 21.10 -17.32
C GLN A 73 14.62 20.00 -16.38
N ALA A 74 14.93 18.74 -16.73
CA ALA A 74 14.65 17.61 -15.87
C ALA A 74 15.55 17.66 -14.64
N LEU A 75 14.98 17.38 -13.47
CA LEU A 75 15.67 17.35 -12.18
C LEU A 75 15.72 15.91 -11.71
N THR A 76 16.92 15.38 -11.49
CA THR A 76 17.12 13.99 -11.09
C THR A 76 17.64 13.93 -9.66
N PHE A 77 17.00 13.09 -8.86
CA PHE A 77 17.30 12.84 -7.46
C PHE A 77 17.64 11.37 -7.26
N THR A 78 18.41 11.07 -6.23
CA THR A 78 18.84 9.70 -5.92
C THR A 78 18.67 9.42 -4.43
N ALA A 79 18.24 8.21 -4.10
CA ALA A 79 18.18 7.70 -2.73
C ALA A 79 18.71 6.26 -2.70
N ALA A 80 19.36 5.87 -1.61
CA ALA A 80 19.60 4.46 -1.32
C ALA A 80 18.31 3.82 -0.82
N LEU A 81 18.10 2.54 -1.13
CA LEU A 81 17.07 1.76 -0.46
C LEU A 81 17.62 1.27 0.87
N GLU A 82 16.79 1.37 1.90
CA GLU A 82 17.10 0.92 3.25
C GLU A 82 15.79 0.56 3.98
N PRO A 83 15.81 -0.39 4.92
CA PRO A 83 14.65 -0.67 5.75
C PRO A 83 14.35 0.53 6.64
N LEU A 84 13.13 1.07 6.54
CA LEU A 84 12.65 2.21 7.33
C LEU A 84 11.42 1.83 8.13
N ALA A 85 11.24 2.47 9.30
CA ALA A 85 10.11 2.24 10.21
C ALA A 85 9.90 0.74 10.48
N ASP A 86 10.94 0.08 10.99
CA ASP A 86 10.95 -1.35 11.30
C ASP A 86 10.63 -2.24 10.08
N GLY A 87 11.11 -1.85 8.89
CA GLY A 87 10.94 -2.61 7.66
C GLY A 87 9.63 -2.35 6.92
N GLN A 88 8.84 -1.35 7.31
CA GLN A 88 7.59 -1.01 6.62
C GLN A 88 7.78 -0.25 5.30
N TYR A 89 8.91 0.45 5.13
CA TYR A 89 9.19 1.24 3.93
C TYR A 89 10.59 0.96 3.37
N SER A 90 10.74 1.22 2.07
CA SER A 90 11.93 0.92 1.28
C SER A 90 12.88 2.10 1.11
N TYR A 91 12.36 3.34 1.14
CA TYR A 91 13.15 4.51 0.78
C TYR A 91 12.61 5.81 1.39
N ARG A 92 13.51 6.79 1.47
CA ARG A 92 13.21 8.21 1.71
C ARG A 92 14.01 9.07 0.73
N LEU A 93 13.32 9.74 -0.18
CA LEU A 93 13.87 10.68 -1.15
C LEU A 93 13.62 12.12 -0.68
N ALA A 94 14.69 12.90 -0.58
CA ALA A 94 14.61 14.33 -0.28
C ALA A 94 14.63 15.15 -1.58
N ILE A 95 13.64 16.02 -1.76
CA ILE A 95 13.55 16.94 -2.89
C ILE A 95 13.87 18.35 -2.37
N PRO A 96 15.07 18.88 -2.64
CA PRO A 96 15.49 20.18 -2.15
C PRO A 96 14.75 21.31 -2.84
N HIS A 97 14.48 22.36 -2.06
CA HIS A 97 13.71 23.52 -2.48
C HIS A 97 14.45 24.84 -2.26
N GLU A 98 14.16 25.80 -3.13
CA GLU A 98 14.59 27.19 -2.98
C GLU A 98 13.42 28.13 -3.27
N ALA A 99 13.21 29.14 -2.42
CA ALA A 99 12.28 30.21 -2.75
C ALA A 99 12.92 31.19 -3.74
N LEU A 100 12.25 31.44 -4.87
CA LEU A 100 12.72 32.37 -5.88
C LEU A 100 12.28 33.81 -5.57
N ALA A 101 13.24 34.75 -5.59
CA ALA A 101 12.93 36.17 -5.72
C ALA A 101 12.78 36.56 -7.20
N LEU A 102 11.96 37.59 -7.48
CA LEU A 102 11.67 38.09 -8.83
C LEU A 102 12.96 38.36 -9.63
N GLY A 103 13.09 37.70 -10.79
CA GLY A 103 14.19 37.91 -11.73
C GLY A 103 15.41 37.01 -11.56
N LEU A 104 15.35 35.96 -10.74
CA LEU A 104 16.46 35.03 -10.49
C LEU A 104 16.17 33.60 -10.96
N ALA A 105 17.24 32.88 -11.29
CA ALA A 105 17.19 31.47 -11.67
C ALA A 105 17.54 30.58 -10.45
N PRO A 106 16.86 29.43 -10.29
CA PRO A 106 17.17 28.49 -9.22
C PRO A 106 18.55 27.85 -9.38
N ALA A 107 19.10 27.31 -8.29
CA ALA A 107 20.28 26.46 -8.38
C ALA A 107 20.02 25.21 -9.24
N ALA A 108 21.09 24.58 -9.73
CA ALA A 108 20.97 23.31 -10.44
C ALA A 108 20.53 22.21 -9.46
N GLY A 109 19.53 21.41 -9.85
CA GLY A 109 19.09 20.26 -9.04
C GLY A 109 18.16 20.60 -7.88
N VAL A 110 17.63 21.82 -7.78
CA VAL A 110 16.60 22.17 -6.80
C VAL A 110 15.27 22.46 -7.48
N VAL A 111 14.18 22.19 -6.76
CA VAL A 111 12.83 22.53 -7.22
C VAL A 111 12.45 23.91 -6.68
N PRO A 112 12.31 24.94 -7.53
CA PRO A 112 11.91 26.27 -7.09
C PRO A 112 10.50 26.30 -6.50
N LEU A 113 10.34 27.08 -5.42
CA LEU A 113 9.04 27.39 -4.82
C LEU A 113 8.65 28.83 -5.17
N SER A 114 7.50 28.96 -5.83
CA SER A 114 6.82 30.23 -6.09
C SER A 114 5.57 30.38 -5.22
N ALA A 115 5.02 31.60 -5.16
CA ALA A 115 3.74 31.86 -4.51
C ALA A 115 2.56 31.27 -5.31
N ASP A 116 2.63 31.32 -6.64
CA ASP A 116 1.61 30.79 -7.55
C ASP A 116 1.63 29.25 -7.65
N GLY A 117 2.68 28.63 -7.12
CA GLY A 117 2.92 27.19 -7.18
C GLY A 117 3.42 26.73 -8.55
N ALA A 118 3.90 25.49 -8.59
CA ALA A 118 4.33 24.80 -9.80
C ALA A 118 3.98 23.31 -9.70
N SER A 119 3.82 22.68 -10.85
CA SER A 119 3.52 21.25 -10.94
C SER A 119 4.65 20.53 -11.67
N TYR A 120 5.06 19.39 -11.14
CA TYR A 120 6.09 18.54 -11.71
C TYR A 120 5.54 17.14 -11.98
N ARG A 121 5.72 16.63 -13.20
CA ARG A 121 5.41 15.23 -13.52
C ARG A 121 6.58 14.33 -13.12
N HIS A 122 6.28 13.11 -12.68
CA HIS A 122 7.27 12.06 -12.49
C HIS A 122 7.65 11.49 -13.88
N ALA A 123 8.80 11.92 -14.41
CA ALA A 123 9.17 11.66 -15.79
C ALA A 123 9.82 10.29 -16.00
N GLU A 124 10.70 9.90 -15.08
CA GLU A 124 11.37 8.61 -15.08
C GLU A 124 11.68 8.23 -13.64
N ILE A 125 11.35 7.01 -13.25
CA ILE A 125 11.70 6.43 -11.96
C ILE A 125 12.37 5.10 -12.26
N THR A 126 13.56 4.89 -11.72
CA THR A 126 14.26 3.61 -11.85
C THR A 126 14.73 3.12 -10.50
N VAL A 127 14.63 1.81 -10.30
CA VAL A 127 15.15 1.09 -9.14
C VAL A 127 16.18 0.10 -9.65
N ASN A 128 17.42 0.24 -9.18
CA ASN A 128 18.56 -0.55 -9.67
C ASN A 128 18.71 -0.49 -11.21
N GLY A 129 18.34 0.63 -11.82
CA GLY A 129 18.36 0.83 -13.28
C GLY A 129 17.16 0.26 -14.04
N HIS A 130 16.23 -0.41 -13.37
CA HIS A 130 14.99 -0.92 -13.95
C HIS A 130 13.84 0.09 -13.79
N PRO A 131 13.00 0.31 -14.81
CA PRO A 131 11.85 1.21 -14.70
C PRO A 131 10.89 0.79 -13.59
N ALA A 132 10.50 1.76 -12.77
CA ALA A 132 9.51 1.60 -11.72
C ALA A 132 8.27 2.46 -12.02
N THR A 133 7.09 1.95 -11.65
CA THR A 133 5.80 2.61 -11.80
C THR A 133 5.27 3.06 -10.45
N ILE A 134 4.55 4.18 -10.42
CA ILE A 134 3.88 4.64 -9.20
C ILE A 134 2.65 3.77 -8.96
N VAL A 135 2.55 3.24 -7.74
CA VAL A 135 1.37 2.52 -7.25
C VAL A 135 0.39 3.56 -6.71
N THR A 136 -0.83 3.58 -7.26
CA THR A 136 -1.95 4.37 -6.72
C THR A 136 -2.20 4.02 -5.25
N PRO A 137 -2.80 4.88 -4.40
CA PRO A 137 -3.39 6.20 -4.64
C PRO A 137 -2.44 7.35 -5.00
N ALA A 138 -1.13 7.13 -5.05
CA ALA A 138 -0.19 8.22 -5.09
C ALA A 138 -0.37 9.16 -6.30
N ALA A 139 -0.22 10.45 -6.05
CA ALA A 139 -0.38 11.48 -7.07
C ALA A 139 0.68 11.29 -8.18
N THR A 140 0.23 11.35 -9.43
CA THR A 140 1.10 11.29 -10.63
C THR A 140 1.77 12.62 -10.96
N VAL A 141 1.47 13.67 -10.18
CA VAL A 141 2.09 15.00 -10.24
C VAL A 141 2.44 15.48 -8.83
N LEU A 142 3.62 16.07 -8.70
CA LEU A 142 4.09 16.77 -7.52
C LEU A 142 3.77 18.27 -7.62
N THR A 143 2.80 18.72 -6.84
CA THR A 143 2.48 20.16 -6.71
C THR A 143 3.29 20.79 -5.59
N VAL A 144 4.04 21.84 -5.90
CA VAL A 144 4.92 22.55 -4.97
C VAL A 144 4.57 24.02 -4.92
N SER A 145 4.61 24.61 -3.73
CA SER A 145 4.46 26.05 -3.52
C SER A 145 5.08 26.41 -2.18
N GLN A 146 5.21 27.71 -1.89
CA GLN A 146 5.60 28.14 -0.54
C GLN A 146 4.62 27.66 0.54
N GLY A 147 3.35 27.45 0.21
CA GLY A 147 2.33 26.94 1.13
C GLY A 147 2.47 25.45 1.45
N THR A 148 3.15 24.68 0.58
CA THR A 148 3.36 23.24 0.74
C THR A 148 4.83 22.88 1.02
N ARG A 149 5.66 23.85 1.42
CA ARG A 149 7.04 23.60 1.86
C ARG A 149 7.08 22.62 3.03
N ALA A 150 8.16 21.84 3.14
CA ALA A 150 8.31 20.78 4.15
C ALA A 150 7.24 19.66 4.06
N ALA A 151 6.53 19.52 2.94
CA ALA A 151 5.54 18.47 2.79
C ALA A 151 6.19 17.08 2.83
N THR A 152 5.47 16.12 3.39
CA THR A 152 5.84 14.70 3.37
C THR A 152 4.78 13.94 2.58
N ARG A 153 5.21 13.11 1.63
CA ARG A 153 4.33 12.40 0.70
C ARG A 153 4.70 10.93 0.63
N ARG A 154 3.70 10.06 0.80
CA ARG A 154 3.88 8.64 0.55
C ARG A 154 3.62 8.32 -0.92
N ILE A 155 4.59 7.68 -1.57
CA ILE A 155 4.47 7.16 -2.93
C ILE A 155 5.03 5.74 -2.94
N ASP A 156 4.16 4.75 -3.08
CA ASP A 156 4.60 3.38 -3.26
C ASP A 156 4.95 3.16 -4.75
N LEU A 157 5.93 2.31 -5.03
CA LEU A 157 6.44 2.01 -6.36
C LEU A 157 6.37 0.51 -6.61
N GLU A 158 6.09 0.13 -7.85
CA GLU A 158 6.24 -1.24 -8.33
C GLU A 158 7.40 -1.29 -9.32
N VAL A 159 8.26 -2.30 -9.23
CA VAL A 159 9.33 -2.56 -10.18
C VAL A 159 9.35 -4.04 -10.54
N ARG A 160 9.51 -4.37 -11.82
CA ARG A 160 9.53 -5.76 -12.29
C ARG A 160 10.87 -6.08 -12.95
N TYR A 161 11.68 -6.88 -12.27
CA TYR A 161 12.90 -7.48 -12.80
C TYR A 161 13.23 -8.78 -12.06
N PRO A 162 13.91 -9.74 -12.70
CA PRO A 162 14.40 -10.93 -12.02
C PRO A 162 15.34 -10.52 -10.89
N LEU A 163 14.99 -10.90 -9.65
CA LEU A 163 15.85 -10.67 -8.51
C LEU A 163 17.04 -11.63 -8.58
N PRO A 164 18.28 -11.15 -8.33
CA PRO A 164 19.44 -12.05 -8.24
C PRO A 164 19.23 -13.10 -7.15
N ASP A 165 19.57 -14.34 -7.47
CA ASP A 165 19.58 -15.53 -6.60
C ASP A 165 20.86 -16.29 -6.96
N SER A 166 21.87 -16.13 -6.13
CA SER A 166 23.26 -16.50 -6.42
C SER A 166 23.49 -18.00 -6.40
N ASP A 167 22.77 -18.73 -5.56
CA ASP A 167 22.91 -20.18 -5.49
C ASP A 167 21.75 -20.92 -6.17
N GLY A 168 20.66 -20.26 -6.52
CA GLY A 168 19.54 -20.82 -7.27
C GLY A 168 18.68 -21.74 -6.41
N ASP A 169 18.41 -21.38 -5.17
CA ASP A 169 17.49 -22.10 -4.27
C ASP A 169 16.08 -21.48 -4.19
N GLY A 170 15.87 -20.33 -4.84
CA GLY A 170 14.61 -19.60 -4.88
C GLY A 170 14.55 -18.40 -3.93
N LEU A 171 15.52 -18.23 -3.03
CA LEU A 171 15.66 -17.03 -2.20
C LEU A 171 16.48 -15.97 -2.93
N PRO A 172 15.98 -14.72 -3.04
CA PRO A 172 16.79 -13.66 -3.59
C PRO A 172 17.95 -13.24 -2.68
N ASP A 173 19.08 -12.89 -3.27
CA ASP A 173 20.30 -12.43 -2.58
C ASP A 173 20.02 -11.34 -1.52
N TRP A 174 19.18 -10.36 -1.85
CA TRP A 174 18.88 -9.26 -0.93
C TRP A 174 18.05 -9.72 0.27
N PHE A 175 17.21 -10.73 0.10
CA PHE A 175 16.37 -11.29 1.15
C PHE A 175 17.23 -12.12 2.09
N GLU A 176 18.14 -12.91 1.54
CA GLU A 176 19.15 -13.63 2.33
C GLU A 176 20.03 -12.68 3.14
N ASP A 177 20.51 -11.59 2.55
CA ASP A 177 21.23 -10.54 3.29
C ASP A 177 20.39 -9.94 4.43
N LEU A 178 19.12 -9.64 4.14
CA LEU A 178 18.20 -9.03 5.10
C LEU A 178 17.94 -9.96 6.29
N MET A 179 17.75 -11.24 6.01
CA MET A 179 17.50 -12.26 7.04
C MET A 179 18.78 -12.73 7.71
N GLY A 180 19.95 -12.55 7.09
CA GLY A 180 21.24 -13.03 7.59
C GLY A 180 21.55 -14.49 7.18
N PHE A 181 21.03 -14.94 6.04
CA PHE A 181 21.45 -16.16 5.36
C PHE A 181 22.71 -15.94 4.51
N ASP A 182 23.29 -17.04 4.01
CA ASP A 182 24.47 -17.00 3.14
C ASP A 182 24.04 -17.31 1.70
N LYS A 183 24.14 -16.31 0.82
CA LYS A 183 23.77 -16.34 -0.62
C LYS A 183 24.45 -17.41 -1.48
N GLN A 184 25.34 -18.19 -0.89
CA GLN A 184 26.06 -19.27 -1.56
C GLN A 184 25.61 -20.64 -1.03
N THR A 185 24.70 -20.68 -0.08
CA THR A 185 24.23 -21.86 0.63
C THR A 185 22.75 -22.08 0.34
N LYS A 186 22.46 -23.14 -0.41
CA LYS A 186 21.10 -23.53 -0.81
C LYS A 186 20.23 -23.98 0.38
N ASP A 187 19.69 -23.03 1.12
CA ASP A 187 18.88 -23.25 2.32
C ASP A 187 17.40 -22.87 2.15
N GLY A 188 16.96 -22.51 0.94
CA GLY A 188 15.55 -22.22 0.64
C GLY A 188 14.57 -23.34 0.98
N ALA A 189 15.01 -24.61 0.94
CA ALA A 189 14.22 -25.77 1.35
C ALA A 189 14.45 -26.19 2.82
N ALA A 190 15.32 -25.50 3.54
CA ALA A 190 15.50 -25.68 4.97
C ALA A 190 14.38 -24.98 5.74
N ASP A 191 14.26 -25.33 7.01
CA ASP A 191 13.31 -24.81 7.99
C ASP A 191 14.17 -24.27 9.14
N ALA A 192 14.46 -22.97 9.11
CA ALA A 192 15.51 -22.39 9.94
C ALA A 192 15.08 -22.16 11.40
N ASP A 193 13.78 -22.02 11.68
CA ASP A 193 13.23 -21.88 13.03
C ASP A 193 12.50 -23.13 13.56
N GLY A 194 12.23 -24.12 12.69
CA GLY A 194 11.68 -25.42 13.06
C GLY A 194 10.16 -25.42 13.22
N ASP A 195 9.45 -24.50 12.55
CA ASP A 195 8.01 -24.35 12.64
C ASP A 195 7.25 -25.20 11.59
N GLY A 196 7.98 -25.73 10.60
CA GLY A 196 7.47 -26.63 9.57
C GLY A 196 7.25 -25.97 8.20
N ALA A 197 7.39 -24.65 8.08
CA ALA A 197 7.55 -23.98 6.80
C ALA A 197 9.02 -24.01 6.36
N SER A 198 9.25 -23.90 5.04
CA SER A 198 10.62 -23.73 4.54
C SER A 198 10.92 -22.25 4.34
N ASN A 199 12.19 -21.86 4.38
CA ASN A 199 12.61 -20.47 4.17
C ASN A 199 12.01 -19.87 2.88
N PHE A 200 11.94 -20.67 1.81
CA PHE A 200 11.29 -20.29 0.55
C PHE A 200 9.77 -20.12 0.69
N ALA A 201 9.08 -21.02 1.40
CA ALA A 201 7.63 -20.91 1.60
C ALA A 201 7.29 -19.65 2.40
N GLU A 202 8.10 -19.30 3.38
CA GLU A 202 7.97 -18.09 4.20
C GLU A 202 8.30 -16.82 3.42
N PHE A 203 9.34 -16.85 2.58
CA PHE A 203 9.62 -15.78 1.62
C PHE A 203 8.39 -15.49 0.72
N ILE A 204 7.79 -16.53 0.15
CA ILE A 204 6.55 -16.41 -0.63
C ILE A 204 5.37 -15.99 0.27
N GLY A 205 5.37 -16.42 1.53
CA GLY A 205 4.39 -16.13 2.57
C GLY A 205 4.57 -14.76 3.25
N GLY A 206 5.59 -14.00 2.89
CA GLY A 206 5.92 -12.70 3.48
C GLY A 206 6.21 -12.73 4.99
N SER A 207 6.49 -13.91 5.55
CA SER A 207 6.93 -14.08 6.94
C SER A 207 8.46 -14.09 7.05
N ASP A 208 8.96 -14.11 8.29
CA ASP A 208 10.39 -14.10 8.59
C ASP A 208 10.87 -15.55 8.82
N PRO A 209 11.77 -16.11 7.98
CA PRO A 209 12.27 -17.49 8.11
C PRO A 209 13.00 -17.86 9.40
N ARG A 210 13.12 -16.91 10.32
CA ARG A 210 13.74 -17.11 11.63
C ARG A 210 12.72 -16.96 12.76
N HIS A 211 11.44 -16.79 12.43
CA HIS A 211 10.36 -16.55 13.36
C HIS A 211 9.34 -17.68 13.34
N ASP A 212 9.32 -18.46 14.44
CA ASP A 212 8.39 -19.56 14.65
C ASP A 212 6.91 -19.11 14.57
N ASP A 213 6.29 -19.33 13.42
CA ASP A 213 4.93 -18.93 13.07
C ASP A 213 3.88 -19.99 13.43
N ARG A 214 4.14 -20.88 14.41
CA ARG A 214 3.07 -21.71 14.98
C ARG A 214 2.07 -20.92 15.81
N ALA A 215 2.51 -19.77 16.35
CA ALA A 215 1.61 -18.79 16.92
C ALA A 215 1.27 -17.76 15.83
N PRO A 216 0.01 -17.32 15.71
CA PRO A 216 -0.39 -16.50 14.57
C PRO A 216 0.22 -15.10 14.63
N GLN A 217 0.69 -14.60 13.48
CA GLN A 217 1.11 -13.21 13.28
C GLN A 217 0.25 -12.53 12.21
N LEU A 218 -0.36 -11.38 12.52
CA LEU A 218 -1.04 -10.59 11.49
C LEU A 218 -0.01 -9.85 10.63
N LEU A 219 0.14 -10.29 9.37
CA LEU A 219 1.06 -9.69 8.40
C LEU A 219 0.47 -8.44 7.74
N THR A 220 -0.83 -8.45 7.45
CA THR A 220 -1.48 -7.32 6.80
C THR A 220 -1.65 -6.15 7.78
N THR A 221 -0.97 -5.04 7.48
CA THR A 221 -1.06 -3.80 8.25
C THR A 221 -1.85 -2.71 7.53
N GLU A 222 -2.04 -2.84 6.21
CA GLU A 222 -2.71 -1.86 5.38
C GLU A 222 -3.49 -2.51 4.24
N ILE A 223 -4.65 -1.95 3.93
CA ILE A 223 -5.45 -2.26 2.76
C ILE A 223 -5.95 -0.95 2.13
N ARG A 224 -6.55 -1.02 0.95
CA ARG A 224 -7.28 0.10 0.35
C ARG A 224 -8.78 -0.20 0.31
N ALA A 225 -9.56 0.84 0.20
CA ALA A 225 -10.98 0.78 -0.14
C ALA A 225 -11.32 1.97 -1.04
N TYR A 226 -12.45 1.92 -1.73
CA TYR A 226 -12.90 2.98 -2.62
C TYR A 226 -13.98 3.83 -1.94
N ASP A 227 -13.88 5.17 -2.02
CA ASP A 227 -14.91 6.07 -1.49
C ASP A 227 -16.27 5.78 -2.13
N GLY A 228 -17.27 5.51 -1.30
CA GLY A 228 -18.61 5.13 -1.75
C GLY A 228 -18.70 3.75 -2.42
N GLY A 229 -17.71 2.89 -2.21
CA GLY A 229 -17.59 1.56 -2.82
C GLY A 229 -17.63 0.40 -1.83
N VAL A 230 -17.65 -0.82 -2.38
CA VAL A 230 -17.52 -2.08 -1.65
C VAL A 230 -16.25 -2.80 -2.08
N THR A 231 -15.41 -3.15 -1.12
CA THR A 231 -14.15 -3.85 -1.32
C THR A 231 -14.11 -5.10 -0.45
N THR A 232 -13.58 -6.23 -0.91
CA THR A 232 -13.38 -7.38 -0.02
C THR A 232 -12.28 -7.08 0.99
N LEU A 233 -12.47 -7.47 2.25
CA LEU A 233 -11.43 -7.39 3.26
C LEU A 233 -10.36 -8.44 2.95
N ARG A 234 -9.13 -7.99 2.74
CA ARG A 234 -7.98 -8.85 2.50
C ARG A 234 -7.06 -8.83 3.71
N LEU A 235 -6.77 -10.01 4.26
CA LEU A 235 -5.92 -10.19 5.43
C LEU A 235 -5.07 -11.44 5.25
N SER A 236 -3.79 -11.30 5.58
CA SER A 236 -2.78 -12.33 5.61
C SER A 236 -2.27 -12.48 7.04
N VAL A 237 -2.17 -13.74 7.46
CA VAL A 237 -1.62 -14.15 8.75
C VAL A 237 -0.55 -15.20 8.47
N ALA A 238 0.59 -15.09 9.14
CA ALA A 238 1.54 -16.18 9.24
C ALA A 238 1.06 -17.12 10.34
N ASP A 239 0.79 -18.36 9.95
CA ASP A 239 0.40 -19.45 10.85
C ASP A 239 0.65 -20.78 10.12
N THR A 240 1.51 -21.63 10.66
CA THR A 240 2.01 -22.83 9.95
C THR A 240 1.27 -24.12 10.31
N ASP A 241 0.47 -24.14 11.37
CA ASP A 241 -0.15 -25.37 11.89
C ASP A 241 -1.69 -25.33 12.00
N THR A 242 -2.33 -24.17 11.75
CA THR A 242 -3.78 -23.98 11.83
C THR A 242 -4.42 -23.81 10.45
N ALA A 243 -5.41 -24.65 10.15
CA ALA A 243 -6.16 -24.56 8.91
C ALA A 243 -6.95 -23.22 8.82
N PRO A 244 -7.16 -22.65 7.62
CA PRO A 244 -7.86 -21.36 7.46
C PRO A 244 -9.27 -21.26 8.08
N ALA A 245 -9.97 -22.39 8.22
CA ALA A 245 -11.30 -22.43 8.85
C ALA A 245 -11.25 -22.35 10.39
N ALA A 246 -10.08 -22.60 11.00
CA ALA A 246 -9.84 -22.54 12.44
C ALA A 246 -9.06 -21.28 12.86
N LEU A 247 -8.47 -20.54 11.92
CA LEU A 247 -7.94 -19.19 12.15
C LEU A 247 -9.08 -18.17 12.24
N VAL A 248 -9.29 -17.63 13.44
CA VAL A 248 -10.42 -16.75 13.77
C VAL A 248 -9.95 -15.33 14.03
N TYR A 249 -10.52 -14.39 13.28
CA TYR A 249 -10.43 -12.96 13.52
C TYR A 249 -11.60 -12.52 14.37
N THR A 250 -11.34 -11.76 15.42
CA THR A 250 -12.34 -11.03 16.20
C THR A 250 -12.17 -9.53 15.95
N LEU A 251 -13.25 -8.88 15.50
CA LEU A 251 -13.29 -7.44 15.32
C LEU A 251 -13.32 -6.75 16.68
N VAL A 252 -12.27 -6.00 17.04
CA VAL A 252 -12.23 -5.24 18.30
C VAL A 252 -12.92 -3.89 18.12
N ALA A 253 -12.52 -3.16 17.09
CA ALA A 253 -13.07 -1.85 16.77
C ALA A 253 -12.91 -1.57 15.28
N ALA A 254 -13.85 -0.80 14.72
CA ALA A 254 -13.72 -0.20 13.40
C ALA A 254 -14.05 1.28 13.53
N GLU A 255 -13.17 2.13 13.02
CA GLU A 255 -13.36 3.58 13.07
C GLU A 255 -14.46 4.00 12.08
N ALA A 256 -15.34 4.92 12.51
CA ALA A 256 -16.37 5.45 11.64
C ALA A 256 -15.75 6.36 10.56
N PRO A 257 -16.28 6.38 9.32
CA PRO A 257 -17.56 5.82 8.89
C PRO A 257 -17.49 4.41 8.27
N LEU A 258 -16.41 3.66 8.48
CA LEU A 258 -16.21 2.33 7.91
C LEU A 258 -17.33 1.36 8.31
N ARG A 259 -17.77 0.53 7.36
CA ARG A 259 -18.70 -0.56 7.60
C ARG A 259 -18.08 -1.88 7.19
N LEU A 260 -18.09 -2.85 8.09
CA LEU A 260 -17.72 -4.23 7.80
C LEU A 260 -18.98 -5.10 7.74
N THR A 261 -19.01 -6.00 6.75
CA THR A 261 -20.05 -7.00 6.59
C THR A 261 -19.43 -8.35 6.25
N ARG A 262 -20.19 -9.42 6.48
CA ARG A 262 -19.86 -10.77 6.04
C ARG A 262 -21.02 -11.33 5.24
N GLN A 263 -20.72 -11.93 4.10
CA GLN A 263 -21.66 -12.75 3.36
C GLN A 263 -21.82 -14.13 4.01
N GLU A 264 -23.06 -14.50 4.32
CA GLU A 264 -23.41 -15.76 4.97
C GLU A 264 -24.49 -16.50 4.18
N PRO A 265 -24.51 -17.85 4.19
CA PRO A 265 -25.59 -18.60 3.57
C PRO A 265 -26.95 -18.27 4.21
N SER A 266 -27.97 -18.08 3.39
CA SER A 266 -29.34 -17.82 3.85
C SER A 266 -29.88 -19.03 4.63
N LEU A 267 -30.49 -18.75 5.78
CA LEU A 267 -31.10 -19.78 6.61
C LEU A 267 -32.47 -20.19 6.05
N GLY A 268 -32.72 -21.50 5.95
CA GLY A 268 -34.04 -22.05 5.64
C GLY A 268 -34.47 -21.97 4.18
N VAL A 269 -33.56 -21.70 3.24
CA VAL A 269 -33.81 -21.75 1.79
C VAL A 269 -33.21 -23.04 1.22
N GLU A 270 -33.92 -23.73 0.32
CA GLU A 270 -33.46 -25.00 -0.30
C GLU A 270 -32.12 -24.84 -1.04
N ALA A 271 -31.89 -23.66 -1.61
CA ALA A 271 -30.62 -23.26 -2.20
C ALA A 271 -30.06 -22.09 -1.37
N ALA A 272 -29.04 -22.36 -0.56
CA ALA A 272 -28.50 -21.35 0.34
C ALA A 272 -27.78 -20.25 -0.47
N VAL A 273 -28.43 -19.10 -0.58
CA VAL A 273 -27.92 -17.90 -1.27
C VAL A 273 -27.18 -17.03 -0.25
N LEU A 274 -26.10 -16.38 -0.63
CA LEU A 274 -25.39 -15.50 0.30
C LEU A 274 -26.16 -14.22 0.60
N VAL A 275 -26.21 -13.84 1.87
CA VAL A 275 -26.80 -12.60 2.37
C VAL A 275 -25.79 -11.82 3.20
N GLU A 276 -25.86 -10.49 3.15
CA GLU A 276 -24.96 -9.58 3.88
C GLU A 276 -25.39 -9.46 5.35
N ALA A 277 -24.48 -9.72 6.28
CA ALA A 277 -24.66 -9.51 7.71
C ALA A 277 -23.62 -8.49 8.23
N PRO A 278 -24.01 -7.49 9.05
CA PRO A 278 -23.07 -6.53 9.60
C PRO A 278 -22.13 -7.16 10.64
N LEU A 279 -20.85 -6.80 10.60
CA LEU A 279 -19.87 -7.15 11.61
C LEU A 279 -19.70 -5.97 12.58
N ALA A 280 -20.12 -6.17 13.83
CA ALA A 280 -19.91 -5.22 14.92
C ALA A 280 -18.71 -5.65 15.79
N ALA A 281 -18.24 -4.76 16.68
CA ALA A 281 -17.24 -5.12 17.68
C ALA A 281 -17.66 -6.39 18.46
N GLY A 282 -16.74 -7.34 18.59
CA GLY A 282 -16.93 -8.68 19.14
C GLY A 282 -17.36 -9.74 18.12
N ALA A 283 -17.79 -9.36 16.91
CA ALA A 283 -18.08 -10.32 15.85
C ALA A 283 -16.80 -11.01 15.37
N SER A 284 -16.94 -12.26 14.91
CA SER A 284 -15.81 -13.05 14.43
C SER A 284 -16.05 -13.67 13.05
N PHE A 285 -14.98 -13.81 12.29
CA PHE A 285 -14.92 -14.43 10.97
C PHE A 285 -13.59 -15.18 10.82
N THR A 286 -13.47 -16.02 9.80
CA THR A 286 -12.30 -16.91 9.64
C THR A 286 -11.39 -16.49 8.48
N GLN A 287 -10.15 -17.00 8.45
CA GLN A 287 -9.29 -16.87 7.26
C GLN A 287 -9.95 -17.49 6.02
N ALA A 288 -10.71 -18.57 6.19
CA ALA A 288 -11.52 -19.13 5.11
C ALA A 288 -12.58 -18.15 4.58
N ASP A 289 -13.21 -17.33 5.44
CA ASP A 289 -14.16 -16.30 4.99
C ASP A 289 -13.46 -15.19 4.18
N ILE A 290 -12.24 -14.81 4.58
CA ILE A 290 -11.38 -13.85 3.87
C ILE A 290 -11.02 -14.39 2.48
N LEU A 291 -10.45 -15.59 2.40
CA LEU A 291 -10.06 -16.25 1.14
C LEU A 291 -11.25 -16.54 0.20
N GLN A 292 -12.47 -16.55 0.74
CA GLN A 292 -13.71 -16.73 0.00
C GLN A 292 -14.39 -15.40 -0.38
N GLY A 293 -13.73 -14.26 -0.16
CA GLY A 293 -14.22 -12.93 -0.50
C GLY A 293 -15.51 -12.53 0.24
N ARG A 294 -15.81 -13.19 1.36
CA ARG A 294 -17.09 -13.02 2.07
C ARG A 294 -17.09 -11.80 2.98
N VAL A 295 -15.95 -11.44 3.53
CA VAL A 295 -15.83 -10.28 4.40
C VAL A 295 -15.60 -9.06 3.54
N ARG A 296 -16.38 -8.00 3.75
CA ARG A 296 -16.41 -6.81 2.92
C ARG A 296 -16.30 -5.56 3.77
N VAL A 297 -15.67 -4.56 3.18
CA VAL A 297 -15.48 -3.22 3.72
C VAL A 297 -16.17 -2.24 2.77
N SER A 298 -16.92 -1.31 3.34
CA SER A 298 -17.47 -0.18 2.58
C SER A 298 -17.30 1.12 3.34
N VAL A 299 -17.02 2.18 2.58
CA VAL A 299 -16.89 3.54 3.09
C VAL A 299 -18.00 4.37 2.46
N PRO A 300 -18.88 5.03 3.24
CA PRO A 300 -19.87 5.93 2.69
C PRO A 300 -19.21 7.05 1.87
N PRO A 301 -19.87 7.51 0.80
CA PRO A 301 -19.26 8.48 -0.08
C PRO A 301 -19.06 9.85 0.54
N GLY A 302 -18.05 10.54 0.03
CA GLY A 302 -17.67 11.85 0.53
C GLY A 302 -16.90 11.79 1.85
N PHE A 303 -16.21 10.68 2.11
CA PHE A 303 -15.26 10.62 3.21
C PHE A 303 -14.18 11.68 2.99
N ALA A 304 -14.00 12.56 3.98
CA ALA A 304 -13.08 13.70 3.88
C ALA A 304 -11.64 13.34 4.25
N GLY A 305 -11.43 12.19 4.89
CA GLY A 305 -10.09 11.69 5.21
C GLY A 305 -9.50 10.83 4.10
N SER A 306 -8.27 10.38 4.29
CA SER A 306 -7.56 9.47 3.39
C SER A 306 -7.36 8.07 3.96
N ALA A 307 -7.58 7.87 5.26
CA ALA A 307 -7.43 6.58 5.92
C ALA A 307 -8.38 6.42 7.11
N ILE A 308 -8.74 5.18 7.42
CA ILE A 308 -9.59 4.76 8.56
C ILE A 308 -9.03 3.46 9.14
N THR A 309 -9.10 3.25 10.45
CA THR A 309 -8.49 2.05 11.09
C THR A 309 -9.48 0.95 11.46
N VAL A 310 -9.02 -0.30 11.42
CA VAL A 310 -9.70 -1.50 11.93
C VAL A 310 -8.77 -2.21 12.91
N GLN A 311 -9.27 -2.53 14.10
CA GLN A 311 -8.54 -3.28 15.11
C GLN A 311 -9.06 -4.71 15.16
N LEU A 312 -8.14 -5.66 15.07
CA LEU A 312 -8.43 -7.09 14.99
C LEU A 312 -7.59 -7.85 16.03
N VAL A 313 -8.13 -8.98 16.47
CA VAL A 313 -7.40 -10.00 17.21
C VAL A 313 -7.52 -11.30 16.42
N VAL A 314 -6.40 -11.98 16.18
CA VAL A 314 -6.34 -13.27 15.50
C VAL A 314 -6.03 -14.35 16.53
N ARG A 315 -6.77 -15.45 16.46
CA ARG A 315 -6.52 -16.66 17.24
C ARG A 315 -6.47 -17.86 16.33
N ASP A 316 -5.56 -18.75 16.64
CA ASP A 316 -5.34 -20.02 15.99
C ASP A 316 -6.10 -21.15 16.69
N GLY A 317 -5.83 -22.39 16.27
CA GLY A 317 -6.46 -23.59 16.82
C GLY A 317 -5.95 -23.97 18.22
N THR A 318 -4.83 -23.40 18.67
CA THR A 318 -4.13 -23.77 19.90
C THR A 318 -4.36 -22.73 21.00
N PRO A 319 -5.22 -23.01 22.02
CA PRO A 319 -5.60 -22.01 23.01
C PRO A 319 -4.45 -21.44 23.85
N GLU A 320 -3.34 -22.17 23.95
CA GLU A 320 -2.13 -21.77 24.66
C GLU A 320 -1.30 -20.73 23.90
N HIS A 321 -1.44 -20.64 22.57
CA HIS A 321 -0.72 -19.65 21.78
C HIS A 321 -1.26 -18.24 22.06
N PRO A 322 -0.36 -17.23 22.11
CA PRO A 322 -0.79 -15.85 22.24
C PRO A 322 -1.59 -15.44 21.00
N ALA A 323 -2.62 -14.62 21.20
CA ALA A 323 -3.36 -14.04 20.09
C ALA A 323 -2.53 -12.93 19.43
N ALA A 324 -2.62 -12.81 18.11
CA ALA A 324 -2.07 -11.69 17.37
C ALA A 324 -3.03 -10.50 17.44
N GLU A 325 -2.59 -9.38 18.01
CA GLU A 325 -3.36 -8.12 17.97
C GLU A 325 -2.79 -7.23 16.88
N GLY A 326 -3.67 -6.60 16.09
CA GLY A 326 -3.22 -5.76 14.99
C GLY A 326 -4.19 -4.65 14.63
N VAL A 327 -3.62 -3.57 14.11
CA VAL A 327 -4.37 -2.43 13.56
C VAL A 327 -4.11 -2.40 12.06
N VAL A 328 -5.18 -2.54 11.28
CA VAL A 328 -5.15 -2.44 9.82
C VAL A 328 -5.60 -1.05 9.41
N THR A 329 -4.75 -0.36 8.65
CA THR A 329 -5.10 0.94 8.06
C THR A 329 -5.78 0.74 6.72
N VAL A 330 -7.00 1.24 6.58
CA VAL A 330 -7.77 1.25 5.34
C VAL A 330 -7.58 2.58 4.64
N HIS A 331 -6.73 2.61 3.60
CA HIS A 331 -6.52 3.79 2.76
C HIS A 331 -7.71 3.97 1.81
N VAL A 332 -8.44 5.06 1.95
CA VAL A 332 -9.64 5.34 1.15
C VAL A 332 -9.22 6.08 -0.12
N TYR A 333 -9.31 5.40 -1.25
CA TYR A 333 -9.03 5.98 -2.55
C TYR A 333 -10.24 6.76 -3.07
N ARG A 334 -9.97 8.02 -3.41
CA ARG A 334 -10.81 8.84 -4.26
C ARG A 334 -9.90 9.52 -5.27
N PRO A 335 -10.15 9.38 -6.58
CA PRO A 335 -9.30 10.01 -7.57
C PRO A 335 -9.42 11.54 -7.47
N GLU A 336 -8.30 12.24 -7.58
CA GLU A 336 -8.28 13.69 -7.66
C GLU A 336 -8.29 14.11 -9.13
N LEU A 337 -9.06 15.16 -9.48
CA LEU A 337 -8.98 15.73 -10.83
C LEU A 337 -7.64 16.42 -10.99
N GLN A 338 -6.72 15.77 -11.68
CA GLN A 338 -5.47 16.41 -12.04
C GLN A 338 -5.67 17.27 -13.29
N PRO A 339 -5.14 18.51 -13.33
CA PRO A 339 -5.27 19.42 -14.48
C PRO A 339 -4.79 18.84 -15.83
N LEU A 340 -4.03 17.74 -15.80
CA LEU A 340 -3.35 17.14 -16.94
C LEU A 340 -3.82 15.70 -17.26
N GLN A 341 -4.83 15.18 -16.55
CA GLN A 341 -5.43 13.88 -16.86
C GLN A 341 -6.87 14.03 -17.34
N GLY A 342 -7.15 13.41 -18.50
CA GLY A 342 -8.37 13.61 -19.28
C GLY A 342 -9.55 12.72 -18.91
N TRP A 343 -9.65 12.23 -17.66
CA TRP A 343 -10.87 11.53 -17.28
C TRP A 343 -11.97 12.53 -16.89
N PRO A 344 -13.25 12.27 -17.24
CA PRO A 344 -14.26 13.31 -17.22
C PRO A 344 -14.64 13.73 -15.79
N ALA A 345 -14.61 15.04 -15.49
CA ALA A 345 -14.89 15.58 -14.15
C ALA A 345 -16.27 15.15 -13.62
N GLU A 346 -17.21 14.89 -14.52
CA GLU A 346 -18.52 14.36 -14.20
C GLU A 346 -18.47 13.05 -13.42
N TRP A 347 -17.46 12.18 -13.59
CA TRP A 347 -17.38 10.89 -12.88
C TRP A 347 -17.17 11.02 -11.37
N LEU A 348 -16.70 12.17 -10.88
CA LEU A 348 -16.73 12.47 -9.45
C LEU A 348 -18.13 12.80 -8.93
N SER A 349 -19.02 13.24 -9.82
CA SER A 349 -20.39 13.66 -9.52
C SER A 349 -21.47 12.66 -9.96
N GLY A 350 -21.16 11.77 -10.92
CA GLY A 350 -22.07 10.76 -11.46
C GLY A 350 -21.52 10.03 -12.69
N TYR A 351 -22.07 8.84 -12.95
CA TYR A 351 -21.80 8.05 -14.16
C TYR A 351 -23.06 7.27 -14.55
N SER A 352 -23.34 7.16 -15.85
CA SER A 352 -24.57 6.54 -16.37
C SER A 352 -24.36 5.49 -17.47
N GLY A 353 -23.11 5.16 -17.79
CA GLY A 353 -22.77 4.14 -18.79
C GLY A 353 -22.67 2.74 -18.19
N GLY A 354 -22.35 1.75 -19.04
CA GLY A 354 -21.99 0.40 -18.59
C GLY A 354 -20.48 0.22 -18.35
N VAL A 355 -20.04 -1.01 -18.07
CA VAL A 355 -18.61 -1.33 -17.93
C VAL A 355 -17.84 -1.10 -19.24
N ALA A 356 -18.45 -1.36 -20.40
CA ALA A 356 -17.83 -1.11 -21.70
C ALA A 356 -17.54 0.38 -21.93
N ASP A 357 -18.49 1.25 -21.60
CA ASP A 357 -18.34 2.70 -21.68
C ASP A 357 -17.26 3.21 -20.70
N LEU A 358 -17.13 2.55 -19.54
CA LEU A 358 -16.16 2.90 -18.50
C LEU A 358 -14.74 2.55 -18.97
N LEU A 359 -14.57 1.35 -19.52
CA LEU A 359 -13.29 0.92 -20.07
C LEU A 359 -12.88 1.79 -21.26
N ALA A 360 -13.82 2.16 -22.13
CA ALA A 360 -13.56 3.07 -23.25
C ALA A 360 -13.19 4.48 -22.76
N GLY A 361 -13.96 5.04 -21.82
CA GLY A 361 -13.73 6.39 -21.29
C GLY A 361 -12.45 6.52 -20.47
N THR A 362 -11.90 5.42 -19.94
CA THR A 362 -10.63 5.41 -19.19
C THR A 362 -9.40 5.14 -20.06
N ALA A 363 -9.55 5.01 -21.37
CA ALA A 363 -8.45 4.63 -22.26
C ALA A 363 -7.25 5.60 -22.20
N ASP A 364 -7.52 6.89 -21.98
CA ASP A 364 -6.48 7.94 -21.89
C ASP A 364 -5.91 8.12 -20.47
N VAL A 365 -6.44 7.40 -19.47
CA VAL A 365 -5.85 7.38 -18.13
C VAL A 365 -4.55 6.58 -18.18
N GLY A 366 -3.50 7.12 -17.58
CA GLY A 366 -2.19 6.46 -17.54
C GLY A 366 -2.29 5.04 -16.98
N PRO A 367 -1.53 4.07 -17.51
CA PRO A 367 -1.70 2.65 -17.20
C PRO A 367 -1.55 2.30 -15.72
N GLY A 368 -0.77 3.06 -14.95
CA GLY A 368 -0.63 2.87 -13.50
C GLY A 368 -1.85 3.34 -12.68
N GLU A 369 -2.60 4.33 -13.18
CA GLU A 369 -3.74 4.91 -12.47
C GLU A 369 -5.09 4.35 -12.93
N ARG A 370 -5.15 3.91 -14.18
CA ARG A 370 -6.36 3.38 -14.81
C ARG A 370 -7.05 2.29 -13.99
N PRO A 371 -6.37 1.26 -13.44
CA PRO A 371 -7.04 0.21 -12.66
C PRO A 371 -7.80 0.76 -11.44
N SER A 372 -7.21 1.70 -10.71
CA SER A 372 -7.86 2.30 -9.53
C SER A 372 -8.98 3.25 -9.89
N VAL A 373 -8.85 4.02 -10.98
CA VAL A 373 -9.94 4.88 -11.48
C VAL A 373 -11.12 4.03 -11.94
N VAL A 374 -10.86 2.96 -12.70
CA VAL A 374 -11.92 2.05 -13.15
C VAL A 374 -12.59 1.40 -11.93
N SER A 375 -11.81 0.89 -10.97
CA SER A 375 -12.35 0.30 -9.74
C SER A 375 -13.17 1.29 -8.92
N TYR A 376 -12.71 2.54 -8.79
CA TYR A 376 -13.47 3.60 -8.14
C TYR A 376 -14.83 3.83 -8.82
N VAL A 377 -14.86 4.05 -10.13
CA VAL A 377 -16.11 4.33 -10.86
C VAL A 377 -17.04 3.12 -10.85
N ALA A 378 -16.50 1.91 -11.02
CA ALA A 378 -17.26 0.67 -10.97
C ALA A 378 -17.90 0.45 -9.59
N CYS A 379 -17.14 0.61 -8.50
CA CYS A 379 -17.68 0.55 -7.15
C CYS A 379 -18.73 1.62 -6.91
N ARG A 380 -18.38 2.88 -7.19
CA ARG A 380 -19.16 4.07 -6.83
C ARG A 380 -20.50 4.13 -7.55
N TRP A 381 -20.54 3.74 -8.82
CA TRP A 381 -21.68 4.00 -9.70
C TRP A 381 -22.29 2.75 -10.32
N LEU A 382 -21.53 1.66 -10.46
CA LEU A 382 -22.01 0.40 -11.03
C LEU A 382 -22.28 -0.67 -9.96
N GLY A 383 -22.10 -0.34 -8.68
CA GLY A 383 -22.33 -1.27 -7.57
C GLY A 383 -21.32 -2.42 -7.52
N ALA A 384 -20.12 -2.22 -8.07
CA ALA A 384 -19.12 -3.28 -8.12
C ALA A 384 -18.59 -3.66 -6.73
N THR A 385 -18.35 -4.96 -6.55
CA THR A 385 -17.50 -5.47 -5.47
C THR A 385 -16.10 -5.67 -6.03
N VAL A 386 -15.13 -4.94 -5.48
CA VAL A 386 -13.73 -5.03 -5.88
C VAL A 386 -12.96 -5.88 -4.88
N ALA A 387 -12.24 -6.90 -5.33
CA ALA A 387 -11.38 -7.71 -4.48
C ALA A 387 -10.03 -7.04 -4.22
N ASP A 388 -9.52 -6.33 -5.24
CA ASP A 388 -8.19 -5.77 -5.20
C ASP A 388 -8.17 -4.30 -4.78
N ALA A 389 -7.67 -4.16 -3.57
CA ALA A 389 -7.27 -2.89 -3.02
C ALA A 389 -5.95 -3.06 -2.24
N GLY A 390 -5.14 -4.07 -2.55
CA GLY A 390 -3.88 -4.31 -1.85
C GLY A 390 -2.99 -5.17 -2.74
N GLY A 391 -1.72 -4.80 -2.91
CA GLY A 391 -0.79 -5.43 -3.87
C GLY A 391 -0.41 -6.88 -3.58
N GLU A 392 -1.17 -7.59 -2.75
CA GLU A 392 -1.02 -9.03 -2.63
C GLU A 392 -1.59 -9.72 -3.89
N ALA A 393 -0.77 -10.50 -4.60
CA ALA A 393 -1.17 -11.27 -5.78
C ALA A 393 -1.65 -12.70 -5.47
N ALA A 394 -2.14 -12.95 -4.24
CA ALA A 394 -2.67 -14.27 -3.86
C ALA A 394 -4.09 -14.48 -4.39
N ALA A 395 -4.38 -15.69 -4.84
CA ALA A 395 -5.68 -16.10 -5.37
C ALA A 395 -6.82 -15.91 -4.36
N LEU A 396 -7.97 -15.46 -4.86
CA LEU A 396 -9.22 -15.31 -4.12
C LEU A 396 -10.39 -15.98 -4.86
N VAL A 397 -11.40 -16.41 -4.11
CA VAL A 397 -12.72 -16.72 -4.67
C VAL A 397 -13.67 -15.54 -4.47
N LEU A 398 -14.01 -14.83 -5.54
CA LEU A 398 -15.03 -13.78 -5.54
C LEU A 398 -16.33 -14.32 -6.13
N ARG A 399 -17.47 -14.11 -5.44
CA ARG A 399 -18.75 -14.64 -5.92
C ARG A 399 -19.93 -13.69 -5.73
N ALA A 400 -20.85 -13.76 -6.69
CA ALA A 400 -22.18 -13.20 -6.55
C ALA A 400 -22.97 -14.00 -5.50
N PRO A 401 -24.05 -13.44 -4.94
CA PRO A 401 -24.88 -14.11 -3.92
C PRO A 401 -25.33 -15.53 -4.29
N THR A 402 -25.67 -15.76 -5.56
CA THR A 402 -26.12 -17.06 -6.10
C THR A 402 -25.02 -17.81 -6.84
N GLY A 403 -23.77 -17.33 -6.80
CA GLY A 403 -22.66 -17.93 -7.54
C GLY A 403 -22.29 -19.31 -7.01
N GLY A 404 -22.34 -20.32 -7.88
CA GLY A 404 -22.13 -21.72 -7.50
C GLY A 404 -23.38 -22.44 -7.01
N VAL A 405 -24.53 -21.75 -6.96
CA VAL A 405 -25.80 -22.32 -6.51
C VAL A 405 -26.58 -22.81 -7.72
N ALA A 406 -26.85 -24.12 -7.78
CA ALA A 406 -27.72 -24.68 -8.81
C ALA A 406 -29.17 -24.24 -8.56
N LEU A 407 -29.89 -23.89 -9.63
CA LEU A 407 -31.33 -23.68 -9.56
C LEU A 407 -32.02 -25.03 -9.22
N PRO A 408 -32.91 -25.07 -8.21
CA PRO A 408 -33.70 -26.27 -7.94
C PRO A 408 -34.49 -26.71 -9.18
N GLU A 409 -34.50 -28.03 -9.46
CA GLU A 409 -35.24 -28.58 -10.60
C GLU A 409 -36.71 -28.16 -10.56
N GLY A 410 -37.20 -27.54 -11.64
CA GLY A 410 -38.60 -27.10 -11.76
C GLY A 410 -38.91 -25.70 -11.23
N MET A 411 -37.93 -24.99 -10.66
CA MET A 411 -38.06 -23.56 -10.35
C MET A 411 -37.71 -22.74 -11.60
N GLY A 412 -38.64 -21.89 -12.08
CA GLY A 412 -38.31 -20.90 -13.11
C GLY A 412 -37.33 -19.87 -12.56
N TYR A 413 -36.47 -19.30 -13.41
CA TYR A 413 -35.63 -18.16 -13.01
C TYR A 413 -36.54 -17.08 -12.38
N PRO A 414 -36.17 -16.51 -11.22
CA PRO A 414 -36.90 -15.37 -10.67
C PRO A 414 -37.01 -14.29 -11.76
N ALA A 415 -38.20 -13.70 -11.93
CA ALA A 415 -38.45 -12.73 -12.99
C ALA A 415 -37.56 -11.47 -12.91
N THR A 416 -36.86 -11.27 -11.79
CA THR A 416 -35.80 -10.28 -11.58
C THR A 416 -34.71 -10.94 -10.73
N VAL A 417 -33.55 -11.16 -11.33
CA VAL A 417 -32.31 -11.57 -10.68
C VAL A 417 -31.33 -10.42 -10.85
N ASP A 418 -30.77 -9.94 -9.74
CA ASP A 418 -29.84 -8.81 -9.78
C ASP A 418 -28.56 -9.23 -10.50
N GLY A 419 -28.10 -8.39 -11.42
CA GLY A 419 -26.76 -8.50 -12.01
C GLY A 419 -25.72 -7.87 -11.08
N HIS A 420 -24.53 -8.46 -11.03
CA HIS A 420 -23.43 -8.02 -10.18
C HIS A 420 -22.22 -7.65 -11.03
N VAL A 421 -21.48 -6.63 -10.60
CA VAL A 421 -20.17 -6.32 -11.16
C VAL A 421 -19.13 -6.83 -10.15
N LEU A 422 -18.34 -7.82 -10.56
CA LEU A 422 -17.31 -8.44 -9.74
C LEU A 422 -15.96 -8.16 -10.38
N VAL A 423 -15.12 -7.43 -9.66
CA VAL A 423 -13.78 -7.06 -10.10
C VAL A 423 -12.79 -7.74 -9.17
N ALA A 424 -12.15 -8.78 -9.66
CA ALA A 424 -11.04 -9.44 -8.98
C ALA A 424 -9.73 -8.67 -9.21
N GLY A 425 -8.59 -9.27 -8.89
CA GLY A 425 -7.33 -8.58 -8.68
C GLY A 425 -6.16 -9.08 -9.49
N ASP A 426 -4.97 -8.79 -8.95
CA ASP A 426 -3.78 -9.55 -9.27
C ASP A 426 -3.84 -10.93 -8.56
N GLY A 427 -3.49 -11.99 -9.29
CA GLY A 427 -3.48 -13.36 -8.80
C GLY A 427 -4.26 -14.32 -9.71
N ASP A 428 -4.18 -15.61 -9.43
CA ASP A 428 -4.95 -16.62 -10.16
C ASP A 428 -6.35 -16.75 -9.52
N ASP A 429 -7.24 -15.81 -9.81
CA ASP A 429 -8.52 -15.67 -9.11
C ASP A 429 -9.63 -16.59 -9.66
N THR A 430 -10.63 -16.88 -8.83
CA THR A 430 -11.88 -17.52 -9.25
C THR A 430 -13.05 -16.58 -9.06
N VAL A 431 -13.70 -16.17 -10.15
CA VAL A 431 -14.85 -15.27 -10.12
C VAL A 431 -16.11 -16.00 -10.58
N LEU A 432 -17.11 -16.05 -9.69
CA LEU A 432 -18.36 -16.77 -9.91
C LEU A 432 -19.54 -15.80 -10.00
N GLY A 433 -20.09 -15.63 -11.21
CA GLY A 433 -21.39 -15.01 -11.42
C GLY A 433 -22.52 -15.85 -10.81
N GLY A 434 -23.68 -15.23 -10.62
CA GLY A 434 -24.91 -15.81 -10.17
C GLY A 434 -25.95 -15.90 -11.30
N TRP A 435 -27.23 -16.00 -10.94
CA TRP A 435 -28.33 -16.22 -11.87
C TRP A 435 -28.70 -15.02 -12.76
N GLY A 436 -28.06 -13.86 -12.60
CA GLY A 436 -28.37 -12.61 -13.32
C GLY A 436 -27.31 -12.20 -14.34
N ASP A 437 -27.54 -11.05 -15.00
CA ASP A 437 -26.59 -10.49 -15.97
C ASP A 437 -25.38 -9.89 -15.24
N ASP A 438 -24.40 -10.75 -14.91
CA ASP A 438 -23.20 -10.35 -14.20
C ASP A 438 -22.08 -9.89 -15.16
N VAL A 439 -21.26 -8.96 -14.67
CA VAL A 439 -19.99 -8.58 -15.30
C VAL A 439 -18.86 -9.08 -14.42
N LEU A 440 -18.04 -9.98 -14.97
CA LEU A 440 -16.92 -10.60 -14.27
C LEU A 440 -15.61 -10.08 -14.87
N TRP A 441 -14.72 -9.61 -14.01
CA TRP A 441 -13.38 -9.18 -14.40
C TRP A 441 -12.37 -9.86 -13.49
N GLY A 442 -11.50 -10.71 -14.08
CA GLY A 442 -10.44 -11.43 -13.36
C GLY A 442 -9.31 -10.53 -12.90
N GLY A 443 -8.76 -9.72 -13.80
CA GLY A 443 -7.64 -8.84 -13.49
C GLY A 443 -6.37 -9.38 -14.16
N ALA A 444 -5.27 -9.43 -13.42
CA ALA A 444 -4.01 -9.97 -13.93
C ALA A 444 -3.71 -11.33 -13.29
N GLY A 445 -3.38 -12.33 -14.11
CA GLY A 445 -3.14 -13.69 -13.64
C GLY A 445 -3.87 -14.71 -14.51
N ASN A 446 -3.90 -15.97 -14.07
CA ASN A 446 -4.62 -17.05 -14.73
C ASN A 446 -5.99 -17.23 -14.07
N ASP A 447 -6.92 -16.32 -14.37
CA ASP A 447 -8.23 -16.30 -13.74
C ASP A 447 -9.20 -17.36 -14.29
N THR A 448 -10.06 -17.87 -13.42
CA THR A 448 -11.22 -18.70 -13.77
C THR A 448 -12.51 -17.90 -13.60
N LEU A 449 -13.17 -17.56 -14.71
CA LEU A 449 -14.44 -16.84 -14.72
C LEU A 449 -15.59 -17.79 -15.07
N THR A 450 -16.57 -17.92 -14.18
CA THR A 450 -17.77 -18.73 -14.42
C THR A 450 -19.02 -17.85 -14.37
N ALA A 451 -19.70 -17.69 -15.50
CA ALA A 451 -21.01 -17.07 -15.59
C ALA A 451 -22.10 -18.14 -15.70
N TRP A 452 -23.29 -17.84 -15.21
CA TRP A 452 -24.46 -18.71 -15.35
C TRP A 452 -25.38 -18.11 -16.41
N SER A 453 -25.85 -18.95 -17.34
CA SER A 453 -26.77 -18.57 -18.42
C SER A 453 -28.22 -18.89 -18.09
#